data_AF-A0A447GCU1-F1
#
_entry.id   AF-A0A447GCU1-F1
#
_cell.length_a   1.000
_cell.length_b   1.000
_cell.length_c   1.000
_cell.angle_alpha   90.00
_cell.angle_beta   90.00
_cell.angle_gamma   90.00
#
_symmetry.space_group_name_H-M   'P 1'
#
loop_
_entity.id
_entity.type
_entity.pdbx_description
1 polymer ?
#
loop_
_entity_poly.entity_id
_entity_poly.type
_entity_poly.pdbx_seq_one_letter_code
_entity_poly.pdbx_strand_id
1 'polypeptide(L)'
;MVHSAGGDLVVTAAHCLPGGDTQAFFVPGLSGDDTPSGRWQVDQVYFDARWIASMDPWADYAIARVSGDGPVAAQVGPAWSLGVAPAAGTRVTVAGYPAGVGGRPIACAGHTGVAAGGFPSLACDGLVEG
;
A
#
# COMPACT_ATOMS: atom_id res chain seq x y z
N MET A 1 1.31 -0.45 7.06
CA MET A 1 2.60 0.14 7.50
C MET A 1 3.65 -0.94 7.60
N VAL A 2 4.93 -0.58 7.54
CA VAL A 2 6.07 -1.50 7.64
C VAL A 2 6.87 -1.24 8.92
N HIS A 3 7.51 -2.28 9.45
CA HIS A 3 8.23 -2.17 10.71
C HIS A 3 9.41 -1.21 10.56
N SER A 4 9.51 -0.26 11.48
CA SER A 4 10.53 0.79 11.51
C SER A 4 10.73 1.26 12.95
N ALA A 5 11.92 1.78 13.26
CA ALA A 5 12.21 2.32 14.59
C ALA A 5 11.30 3.51 14.96
N GLY A 6 10.90 4.32 13.97
CA GLY A 6 10.01 5.47 14.14
C GLY A 6 8.52 5.12 14.17
N GLY A 7 8.13 3.93 13.68
CA GLY A 7 6.72 3.54 13.59
C GLY A 7 5.89 4.40 12.62
N ASP A 8 6.54 4.95 11.60
CA ASP A 8 6.08 6.04 10.75
C ASP A 8 6.22 5.75 9.24
N LEU A 9 6.53 4.51 8.86
CA LEU A 9 6.72 4.09 7.47
C LEU A 9 5.52 3.32 6.91
N VAL A 10 5.04 3.76 5.74
CA VAL A 10 3.97 3.12 4.96
C VAL A 10 4.53 2.66 3.62
N VAL A 11 4.08 1.49 3.14
CA VAL A 11 4.40 0.98 1.80
C VAL A 11 3.19 1.16 0.89
N THR A 12 3.45 1.55 -0.35
CA THR A 12 2.43 1.73 -1.40
C THR A 12 3.06 1.48 -2.77
N ALA A 13 2.26 1.46 -3.85
CA ALA A 13 2.77 1.50 -5.21
C ALA A 13 3.44 2.86 -5.50
N ALA A 14 4.50 2.87 -6.28
CA ALA A 14 5.25 4.09 -6.57
C ALA A 14 4.42 5.06 -7.43
N HIS A 15 3.62 4.55 -8.36
CA HIS A 15 2.74 5.38 -9.18
C HIS A 15 1.66 6.13 -8.37
N CYS A 16 1.34 5.67 -7.16
CA CYS A 16 0.36 6.34 -6.29
C CYS A 16 0.87 7.68 -5.73
N LEU A 17 2.20 7.91 -5.73
CA LEU A 17 2.84 9.12 -5.20
C LEU A 17 3.69 9.78 -6.29
N PRO A 18 3.09 10.25 -7.40
CA PRO A 18 3.84 10.78 -8.53
C PRO A 18 4.74 11.94 -8.09
N GLY A 19 6.01 11.91 -8.48
CA GLY A 19 7.00 12.94 -8.12
C GLY A 19 7.30 13.06 -6.62
N GLY A 20 6.85 12.11 -5.79
CA GLY A 20 7.00 12.17 -4.33
C GLY A 20 6.00 13.09 -3.66
N ASP A 21 4.74 13.12 -4.13
CA ASP A 21 3.67 13.99 -3.61
C ASP A 21 3.53 13.93 -2.07
N THR A 22 3.78 15.06 -1.43
CA THR A 22 3.68 15.27 0.03
C THR A 22 2.34 15.91 0.45
N GLN A 23 1.44 16.16 -0.49
CA GLN A 23 0.06 16.58 -0.20
C GLN A 23 -0.86 15.38 0.07
N ALA A 24 -0.38 14.16 -0.16
CA ALA A 24 -1.09 12.94 0.15
C ALA A 24 -1.15 12.65 1.66
N PHE A 25 -2.21 11.95 2.07
CA PHE A 25 -2.42 11.52 3.46
C PHE A 25 -2.62 10.00 3.53
N PHE A 26 -2.05 9.39 4.56
CA PHE A 26 -2.39 8.05 4.99
C PHE A 26 -3.48 8.11 6.07
N VAL A 27 -4.57 7.36 5.86
CA VAL A 27 -5.70 7.26 6.78
C VAL A 27 -5.93 5.79 7.13
N PRO A 28 -5.38 5.31 8.26
CA PRO A 28 -5.61 3.94 8.68
C PRO A 28 -7.06 3.70 9.07
N GLY A 29 -7.57 2.52 8.72
CA GLY A 29 -8.92 2.10 9.09
C GLY A 29 -10.06 2.89 8.45
N LEU A 30 -9.79 3.61 7.34
CA LEU A 30 -10.82 4.33 6.59
C LEU A 30 -12.02 3.41 6.29
N SER A 31 -13.22 3.84 6.66
CA SER A 31 -14.45 3.08 6.41
C SER A 31 -15.65 4.03 6.35
N GLY A 32 -16.13 4.30 5.14
CA GLY A 32 -17.13 5.33 4.87
C GLY A 32 -16.53 6.73 4.82
N ASP A 33 -17.36 7.74 5.07
CA ASP A 33 -16.92 9.16 5.12
C ASP A 33 -16.31 9.53 6.48
N ASP A 34 -16.48 8.67 7.49
CA ASP A 34 -15.82 8.81 8.76
C ASP A 34 -14.33 8.46 8.61
N THR A 35 -13.45 9.43 8.87
CA THR A 35 -12.04 9.18 9.12
C THR A 35 -11.87 8.85 10.59
N PRO A 36 -11.91 7.56 11.01
CA PRO A 36 -12.19 7.20 12.40
C PRO A 36 -11.01 7.45 13.34
N SER A 37 -9.85 7.81 12.78
CA SER A 37 -8.62 7.98 13.53
C SER A 37 -7.57 8.72 12.71
N GLY A 38 -7.50 10.05 12.83
CA GLY A 38 -6.39 10.87 12.37
C GLY A 38 -6.08 10.83 10.86
N ARG A 39 -5.21 11.73 10.43
CA ARG A 39 -4.61 11.71 9.09
C ARG A 39 -3.12 11.91 9.26
N TRP A 40 -2.31 11.11 8.58
CA TRP A 40 -0.86 11.27 8.57
C TRP A 40 -0.43 11.81 7.22
N GLN A 41 0.17 12.98 7.21
CA GLN A 41 0.68 13.59 5.99
C GLN A 41 1.94 12.88 5.53
N VAL A 42 2.12 12.70 4.22
CA VAL A 42 3.38 12.22 3.64
C VAL A 42 4.44 13.32 3.74
N ASP A 43 5.54 13.05 4.44
CA ASP A 43 6.66 14.00 4.59
C ASP A 43 7.75 13.75 3.55
N GLN A 44 7.97 12.48 3.22
CA GLN A 44 9.06 12.04 2.37
C GLN A 44 8.73 10.70 1.72
N VAL A 45 9.08 10.56 0.44
CA VAL A 45 8.92 9.32 -0.32
C VAL A 45 10.28 8.79 -0.74
N TYR A 46 10.50 7.50 -0.51
CA TYR A 46 11.68 6.75 -0.91
C TYR A 46 11.31 5.82 -2.06
N PHE A 47 11.94 6.04 -3.22
CA PHE A 47 11.75 5.24 -4.43
C PHE A 47 12.94 4.34 -4.71
N ASP A 48 12.70 3.21 -5.36
CA ASP A 48 13.75 2.43 -6.02
C ASP A 48 14.32 3.24 -7.20
N ALA A 49 15.64 3.21 -7.39
CA ALA A 49 16.30 3.94 -8.47
C ALA A 49 15.81 3.50 -9.87
N ARG A 50 15.37 2.24 -10.03
CA ARG A 50 14.78 1.73 -11.29
C ARG A 50 13.44 2.38 -11.61
N TRP A 51 12.64 2.70 -10.59
CA TRP A 51 11.42 3.47 -10.79
C TRP A 51 11.73 4.89 -11.28
N ILE A 52 12.68 5.56 -10.63
CA ILE A 52 13.10 6.92 -11.01
C ILE A 52 13.68 6.97 -12.42
N ALA A 53 14.47 5.96 -12.80
CA ALA A 53 15.15 5.95 -14.09
C ALA A 53 14.22 5.71 -15.28
N SER A 54 13.23 4.82 -15.14
CA SER A 54 12.44 4.36 -16.29
C SER A 54 11.02 3.91 -15.97
N MET A 55 10.51 4.18 -14.76
CA MET A 55 9.21 3.65 -14.30
C MET A 55 9.13 2.13 -14.48
N ASP A 56 10.21 1.42 -14.10
CA ASP A 56 10.27 -0.05 -14.19
C ASP A 56 9.08 -0.66 -13.41
N PRO A 57 8.17 -1.42 -14.06
CA PRO A 57 7.02 -2.01 -13.39
C PRO A 57 7.42 -3.04 -12.31
N TRP A 58 8.63 -3.61 -12.37
CA TRP A 58 9.17 -4.46 -11.30
C TRP A 58 9.66 -3.67 -10.08
N ALA A 59 9.64 -2.35 -10.17
CA ALA A 59 10.03 -1.41 -9.14
C ALA A 59 8.88 -0.46 -8.77
N ASP A 60 7.63 -0.80 -9.08
CA ASP A 60 6.44 -0.03 -8.72
C ASP A 60 6.06 -0.21 -7.25
N TYR A 61 6.97 0.19 -6.37
CA TYR A 61 6.78 0.25 -4.93
C TYR A 61 7.52 1.45 -4.36
N ALA A 62 6.96 2.05 -3.32
CA ALA A 62 7.55 3.16 -2.60
C ALA A 62 7.32 3.01 -1.10
N ILE A 63 8.25 3.57 -0.32
CA ILE A 63 8.09 3.74 1.13
C ILE A 63 7.86 5.21 1.40
N ALA A 64 6.79 5.56 2.09
CA ALA A 64 6.51 6.92 2.55
C ALA A 64 6.74 7.02 4.05
N ARG A 65 7.49 8.03 4.49
CA ARG A 65 7.47 8.47 5.90
C ARG A 65 6.32 9.45 6.07
N VAL A 66 5.56 9.27 7.15
CA VAL A 66 4.37 10.08 7.42
C VAL A 66 4.37 10.65 8.84
N SER A 67 3.79 11.84 9.02
CA SER A 67 3.66 12.52 10.32
C SER A 67 2.20 12.87 10.64
N GLY A 68 1.86 12.87 11.93
CA GLY A 68 0.52 13.14 12.44
C GLY A 68 0.54 13.25 13.96
N ASP A 69 -0.59 13.00 14.62
CA ASP A 69 -0.72 13.01 16.09
C ASP A 69 -0.10 11.75 16.73
N GLY A 70 1.21 11.61 16.56
CA GLY A 70 2.02 10.47 17.03
C GLY A 70 2.34 9.45 15.94
N PRO A 71 3.15 8.41 16.27
CA PRO A 71 3.51 7.36 15.33
C PRO A 71 2.28 6.61 14.81
N VAL A 72 2.21 6.33 13.52
CA VAL A 72 1.13 5.51 12.92
C VAL A 72 0.98 4.19 13.66
N ALA A 73 2.11 3.61 14.08
CA ALA A 73 2.12 2.34 14.80
C ALA A 73 1.36 2.35 16.13
N ALA A 74 1.26 3.50 16.79
CA ALA A 74 0.45 3.63 17.99
C ALA A 74 -1.04 3.50 17.69
N GLN A 75 -1.48 3.89 16.48
CA GLN A 75 -2.87 3.82 16.06
C GLN A 75 -3.25 2.43 15.51
N VAL A 76 -2.39 1.81 14.71
CA VAL A 76 -2.75 0.61 13.95
C VAL A 76 -2.27 -0.70 14.58
N GLY A 77 -1.55 -0.64 15.71
CA GLY A 77 -0.88 -1.80 16.30
C GLY A 77 0.42 -2.14 15.55
N PRO A 78 1.02 -3.33 15.76
CA PRO A 78 2.31 -3.67 15.19
C PRO A 78 2.32 -3.71 13.66
N ALA A 79 3.44 -3.29 13.05
CA ALA A 79 3.60 -3.29 11.60
C ALA A 79 3.65 -4.69 11.03
N TRP A 80 3.29 -4.80 9.75
CA TRP A 80 3.55 -6.01 9.00
C TRP A 80 5.06 -6.10 8.74
N SER A 81 5.61 -7.29 8.96
CA SER A 81 6.98 -7.59 8.53
C SER A 81 6.94 -7.95 7.04
N LEU A 82 7.76 -7.27 6.24
CA LEU A 82 7.91 -7.62 4.83
C LEU A 82 8.51 -9.02 4.74
N GLY A 83 7.77 -9.92 4.11
CA GLY A 83 8.16 -11.31 3.91
C GLY A 83 8.70 -11.56 2.50
N VAL A 84 9.02 -12.83 2.23
CA VAL A 84 9.32 -13.29 0.88
C VAL A 84 8.03 -13.39 0.08
N ALA A 85 8.10 -13.10 -1.22
CA ALA A 85 6.97 -13.27 -2.12
C ALA A 85 6.45 -14.73 -2.05
N PRO A 86 5.14 -14.94 -1.87
CA PRO A 86 4.57 -16.27 -1.80
C PRO A 86 4.71 -17.01 -3.14
N ALA A 87 4.90 -18.33 -3.08
CA ALA A 87 4.93 -19.15 -4.29
C ALA A 87 3.57 -19.10 -5.02
N ALA A 88 3.57 -19.33 -6.33
CA ALA A 88 2.33 -19.50 -7.08
C ALA A 88 1.48 -20.65 -6.48
N GLY A 89 0.17 -20.48 -6.46
CA GLY A 89 -0.77 -21.39 -5.81
C GLY A 89 -0.93 -21.16 -4.30
N THR A 90 -0.28 -20.15 -3.72
CA THR A 90 -0.45 -19.82 -2.29
C THR A 90 -1.76 -19.06 -2.09
N ARG A 91 -2.55 -19.44 -1.08
CA ARG A 91 -3.75 -18.70 -0.71
C ARG A 91 -3.38 -17.41 0.02
N VAL A 92 -3.83 -16.27 -0.51
CA VAL A 92 -3.59 -14.94 0.05
C VAL A 92 -4.91 -14.17 0.20
N THR A 93 -4.90 -13.14 1.04
CA THR A 93 -5.98 -12.15 1.14
C THR A 93 -5.40 -10.80 0.71
N VAL A 94 -6.10 -10.11 -0.18
CA VAL A 94 -5.76 -8.75 -0.60
C VAL A 94 -6.93 -7.85 -0.22
N ALA A 95 -6.61 -6.69 0.34
CA ALA A 95 -7.57 -5.65 0.66
C ALA A 95 -7.07 -4.31 0.12
N GLY A 96 -7.98 -3.50 -0.42
CA GLY A 96 -7.65 -2.20 -1.00
C GLY A 96 -8.84 -1.25 -1.03
N TYR A 97 -8.58 0.00 -1.38
CA TYR A 97 -9.58 1.04 -1.53
C TYR A 97 -9.67 1.42 -3.01
N PRO A 98 -10.74 1.06 -3.72
CA PRO A 98 -10.88 1.43 -5.11
C PRO A 98 -10.91 2.94 -5.29
N ALA A 99 -10.13 3.44 -6.25
CA ALA A 99 -10.12 4.85 -6.59
C ALA A 99 -11.51 5.32 -7.04
N GLY A 100 -11.94 6.50 -6.59
CA GLY A 100 -13.18 7.14 -7.02
C GLY A 100 -14.50 6.55 -6.49
N VAL A 101 -14.48 5.38 -5.83
CA VAL A 101 -15.68 4.75 -5.25
C VAL A 101 -15.92 5.21 -3.80
N GLY A 102 -14.84 5.57 -3.10
CA GLY A 102 -14.89 6.15 -1.76
C GLY A 102 -15.10 5.14 -0.62
N GLY A 103 -14.53 5.50 0.54
CA GLY A 103 -14.97 5.10 1.87
C GLY A 103 -14.69 3.67 2.31
N ARG A 104 -15.13 2.63 1.59
CA ARG A 104 -15.12 1.24 2.13
C ARG A 104 -14.04 0.39 1.47
N PRO A 105 -13.23 -0.35 2.25
CA PRO A 105 -12.28 -1.28 1.66
C PRO A 105 -13.02 -2.45 1.01
N ILE A 106 -12.47 -2.94 -0.09
CA ILE A 106 -12.83 -4.23 -0.69
C ILE A 106 -11.73 -5.22 -0.33
N ALA A 107 -12.12 -6.44 0.01
CA ALA A 107 -11.20 -7.53 0.29
C ALA A 107 -11.64 -8.80 -0.43
N CYS A 108 -10.65 -9.54 -0.92
CA CYS A 108 -10.81 -10.80 -1.63
C CYS A 108 -9.74 -11.78 -1.15
N ALA A 109 -10.05 -13.08 -1.26
CA ALA A 109 -9.08 -14.13 -0.98
C ALA A 109 -9.07 -15.13 -2.13
N GLY A 110 -7.88 -15.52 -2.56
CA GLY A 110 -7.69 -16.42 -3.70
C GLY A 110 -6.30 -17.02 -3.71
N HIS A 111 -6.01 -17.82 -4.73
CA HIS A 111 -4.68 -18.40 -4.92
C HIS A 111 -3.86 -17.52 -5.85
N THR A 112 -2.60 -17.29 -5.51
CA THR A 112 -1.67 -16.56 -6.36
C THR A 112 -1.43 -17.30 -7.67
N GLY A 113 -1.30 -16.57 -8.76
CA GLY A 113 -0.87 -17.05 -10.06
C GLY A 113 0.32 -16.24 -10.57
N VAL A 114 0.62 -16.45 -11.85
CA VAL A 114 1.60 -15.64 -12.59
C VAL A 114 0.91 -15.13 -13.85
N ALA A 115 0.83 -13.81 -14.01
CA ALA A 115 0.31 -13.16 -15.20
C ALA A 115 1.31 -13.20 -16.35
N ALA A 116 0.84 -12.83 -17.55
CA ALA A 116 1.72 -12.55 -18.67
C ALA A 116 2.78 -11.51 -18.27
N GLY A 117 4.05 -11.76 -18.60
CA GLY A 117 5.17 -10.93 -18.17
C GLY A 117 5.81 -11.32 -16.83
N GLY A 118 5.27 -12.31 -16.11
CA GLY A 118 5.91 -12.90 -14.91
C GLY A 118 5.48 -12.29 -13.58
N PHE A 119 4.56 -11.32 -13.57
CA PHE A 119 4.07 -10.68 -12.36
C PHE A 119 3.17 -11.60 -11.53
N PRO A 120 3.18 -11.52 -10.19
CA PRO A 120 2.18 -12.17 -9.35
C PRO A 120 0.77 -11.73 -9.74
N SER A 121 -0.16 -12.67 -9.80
CA SER A 121 -1.56 -12.38 -10.08
C SER A 121 -2.50 -12.99 -9.05
N LEU A 122 -3.70 -12.44 -8.94
CA LEU A 122 -4.75 -12.92 -8.06
C LEU A 122 -6.10 -12.52 -8.68
N ALA A 123 -7.00 -13.48 -8.87
CA ALA A 123 -8.36 -13.16 -9.28
C ALA A 123 -9.14 -12.58 -8.09
N CYS A 124 -9.59 -11.34 -8.21
CA CYS A 124 -10.29 -10.62 -7.14
C CYS A 124 -11.50 -9.86 -7.67
N ASP A 125 -12.66 -10.50 -7.61
CA ASP A 125 -13.91 -9.85 -7.98
C ASP A 125 -14.16 -8.59 -7.12
N GLY A 126 -14.39 -7.46 -7.78
CA GLY A 126 -14.74 -6.19 -7.14
C GLY A 126 -13.58 -5.23 -6.88
N LEU A 127 -12.32 -5.66 -6.96
CA LEU A 127 -11.19 -4.73 -7.02
C LEU A 127 -11.09 -4.23 -8.47
N VAL A 128 -11.78 -3.12 -8.78
CA VAL A 128 -11.70 -2.51 -10.12
C VAL A 128 -10.26 -2.07 -10.37
N GLU A 129 -9.71 -2.51 -11.52
CA GLU A 129 -8.28 -2.53 -11.87
C GLU A 129 -7.45 -3.66 -11.23
N GLY A 130 -7.91 -4.91 -11.39
CA GLY A 130 -7.11 -6.13 -11.20
C GLY A 130 -7.59 -7.29 -12.06
#